data_AF-A0A5Y0Z6H6-F1
#
_entry.id   AF-A0A5Y0Z6H6-F1
#
_cell.length_a   1.000
_cell.length_b   1.000
_cell.length_c   1.000
_cell.angle_alpha   90.00
_cell.angle_beta   90.00
_cell.angle_gamma   90.00
#
_symmetry.space_group_name_H-M   'P 1'
#
loop_
_entity.id
_entity.type
_entity.pdbx_description
1 polymer ?
#
loop_
_entity_poly.entity_id
_entity_poly.type
_entity_poly.pdbx_seq_one_letter_code
_entity_poly.pdbx_strand_id
1 'polypeptide(L)'
;MTTNNHPAHGPVSLERLHQISEILSKAAEQSDGGNLGYAMDDAVKVIDGAIAAFGAEPVGYFYADKPGDWYQISDADRVPEHRRIPLYSNPQSGPVV
;
A
#
# COMPACT_ATOMS: atom_id res chain seq x y z
N MET A 1 14.34 -19.66 -7.49
CA MET A 1 15.27 -18.55 -7.21
C MET A 1 14.40 -17.32 -6.96
N THR A 2 14.29 -16.86 -5.72
CA THR A 2 13.59 -15.61 -5.41
C THR A 2 14.52 -14.45 -5.76
N THR A 3 14.17 -13.68 -6.79
CA THR A 3 14.95 -12.53 -7.24
C THR A 3 14.84 -11.41 -6.21
N ASN A 4 15.97 -11.05 -5.61
CA ASN A 4 16.14 -9.91 -4.72
C ASN A 4 16.23 -8.61 -5.55
N ASN A 5 15.12 -8.20 -6.16
CA ASN A 5 15.03 -6.97 -6.96
C ASN A 5 14.80 -5.72 -6.09
N HIS A 6 15.32 -5.65 -4.86
CA HIS A 6 15.10 -4.47 -4.02
C HIS A 6 15.99 -3.30 -4.48
N PRO A 7 15.41 -2.17 -4.94
CA PRO A 7 16.20 -0.97 -5.14
C PRO A 7 16.66 -0.46 -3.77
N ALA A 8 17.96 -0.27 -3.59
CA ALA A 8 18.55 0.15 -2.30
C ALA A 8 18.01 1.50 -1.77
N HIS A 9 17.37 2.31 -2.63
CA HIS A 9 16.91 3.67 -2.32
C HIS A 9 15.50 3.98 -2.86
N GLY A 10 14.63 2.99 -3.02
CA GLY A 10 13.26 3.18 -3.54
C GLY A 10 12.17 2.75 -2.54
N PRO A 11 10.91 3.18 -2.75
CA PRO A 11 9.76 2.64 -2.03
C PRO A 11 9.68 1.11 -2.16
N VAL A 12 9.18 0.45 -1.12
CA VAL A 12 8.97 -1.00 -1.14
C VAL A 12 7.75 -1.30 -2.02
N SER A 13 7.92 -2.14 -3.04
CA SER A 13 6.82 -2.55 -3.91
C SER A 13 5.85 -3.49 -3.20
N LEU A 14 4.61 -3.58 -3.68
CA LEU A 14 3.59 -4.52 -3.18
C LEU A 14 4.10 -5.98 -3.22
N GLU A 15 4.72 -6.38 -4.31
CA GLU A 15 5.35 -7.71 -4.44
C GLU A 15 6.40 -7.93 -3.33
N ARG A 16 7.20 -6.91 -3.04
CA ARG A 16 8.22 -7.01 -2.00
C ARG A 16 7.61 -7.06 -0.60
N LEU A 17 6.51 -6.36 -0.33
CA LEU A 17 5.76 -6.50 0.93
C LEU A 17 5.27 -7.93 1.14
N HIS A 18 4.69 -8.57 0.11
CA HIS A 18 4.31 -9.99 0.19
C HIS A 18 5.51 -10.90 0.49
N GLN A 19 6.64 -10.70 -0.19
CA GLN A 19 7.85 -11.48 0.07
C GLN A 19 8.38 -11.30 1.50
N ILE A 20 8.36 -10.08 2.03
CA ILE A 20 8.82 -9.81 3.41
C ILE A 20 7.86 -10.45 4.42
N SER A 21 6.54 -10.33 4.22
CA SER A 21 5.52 -10.98 5.06
C SER A 21 5.77 -12.49 5.11
N GLU A 22 5.94 -13.15 3.96
CA GLU A 22 6.23 -14.60 3.93
C GLU A 22 7.55 -14.99 4.63
N ILE A 23 8.62 -14.19 4.46
CA ILE A 23 9.91 -14.47 5.10
C ILE A 23 9.78 -14.37 6.62
N LEU A 24 9.12 -13.32 7.11
CA LEU A 24 8.97 -13.09 8.55
C LEU A 24 8.03 -14.12 9.18
N SER A 25 6.92 -14.49 8.53
CA SER A 25 6.02 -15.54 9.02
C SER A 25 6.75 -16.88 9.17
N LYS A 26 7.52 -17.29 8.15
CA LYS A 26 8.33 -18.53 8.23
C LYS A 26 9.41 -18.46 9.31
N ALA A 27 10.03 -17.29 9.50
CA ALA A 27 11.02 -17.09 10.55
C ALA A 27 10.39 -17.13 11.95
N ALA A 28 9.19 -16.56 12.13
CA ALA A 28 8.45 -16.59 13.39
C ALA A 28 8.03 -18.01 13.76
N GLU A 29 7.57 -18.82 12.79
CA GLU A 29 7.26 -20.25 13.01
C GLU A 29 8.48 -21.08 13.46
N GLN A 30 9.68 -20.69 13.02
CA GLN A 30 10.94 -21.34 13.39
C GLN A 30 11.59 -20.73 14.64
N SER A 31 11.06 -19.62 15.14
CA SER A 31 11.55 -18.98 16.36
C SER A 31 11.14 -19.81 17.58
N ASP A 32 11.95 -19.72 18.63
CA ASP A 32 11.65 -20.22 19.97
C ASP A 32 10.52 -19.47 20.69
N GLY A 33 9.84 -18.52 20.03
CA GLY A 33 8.78 -17.71 20.63
C GLY A 33 9.30 -16.69 21.65
N GLY A 34 10.60 -16.36 21.62
CA GLY A 34 11.16 -15.26 22.40
C GLY A 34 10.69 -13.88 21.88
N ASN A 35 11.20 -12.80 22.49
CA ASN A 35 10.83 -11.42 22.12
C ASN A 35 10.99 -11.14 20.62
N LEU A 36 11.97 -11.76 19.97
CA LEU A 36 12.19 -11.62 18.54
C LEU A 36 11.10 -12.29 17.71
N GLY A 37 10.66 -13.51 18.08
CA GLY A 37 9.57 -14.21 17.39
C GLY A 37 8.26 -13.44 17.46
N TYR A 38 7.93 -12.87 18.61
CA TYR A 38 6.78 -11.98 18.75
C TYR A 38 6.92 -10.71 17.92
N ALA A 39 8.10 -10.09 17.89
CA ALA A 39 8.33 -8.91 17.06
C ALA A 39 8.21 -9.22 15.55
N MET A 40 8.59 -10.42 15.11
CA MET A 40 8.40 -10.87 13.74
C MET A 40 6.91 -11.05 13.42
N ASP A 41 6.14 -11.70 14.29
CA ASP A 41 4.68 -11.85 14.12
C ASP A 41 3.95 -10.50 14.07
N ASP A 42 4.33 -9.55 14.93
CA ASP A 42 3.77 -8.20 14.91
C ASP A 42 4.17 -7.43 13.65
N ALA A 43 5.40 -7.61 13.16
CA ALA A 43 5.83 -7.03 11.89
C ALA A 43 5.02 -7.59 10.70
N VAL A 44 4.71 -8.89 10.69
CA VAL A 44 3.83 -9.50 9.69
C VAL A 44 2.46 -8.80 9.67
N LYS A 45 1.82 -8.61 10.83
CA LYS A 45 0.51 -7.92 10.92
C LYS A 45 0.55 -6.50 10.36
N VAL A 46 1.62 -5.76 10.64
CA VAL A 46 1.80 -4.39 10.11
C VAL A 46 1.94 -4.41 8.60
N ILE A 47 2.71 -5.35 8.05
CA ILE A 47 2.92 -5.50 6.61
C ILE A 47 1.61 -5.91 5.92
N ASP A 48 0.84 -6.83 6.49
CA ASP A 48 -0.45 -7.25 5.95
C ASP A 48 -1.44 -6.07 5.90
N GLY A 49 -1.42 -5.20 6.91
CA GLY A 49 -2.15 -3.93 6.89
C GLY A 49 -1.70 -2.98 5.76
N ALA A 50 -0.39 -2.90 5.51
CA ALA A 50 0.14 -2.13 4.39
C ALA A 50 -0.27 -2.73 3.03
N ILE A 51 -0.24 -4.06 2.87
CA ILE A 51 -0.71 -4.76 1.66
C ILE A 51 -2.19 -4.44 1.41
N ALA A 52 -3.03 -4.52 2.45
CA ALA A 52 -4.45 -4.19 2.33
C ALA A 52 -4.68 -2.74 1.89
N ALA A 53 -3.84 -1.82 2.35
CA ALA A 53 -3.90 -0.42 1.94
C ALA A 53 -3.63 -0.19 0.45
N PHE A 54 -2.72 -0.96 -0.16
CA PHE A 54 -2.39 -0.85 -1.61
C PHE A 54 -3.54 -1.32 -2.52
N GLY A 55 -4.42 -2.19 -2.02
CA GLY A 55 -5.57 -2.72 -2.76
C GLY A 55 -6.90 -2.06 -2.40
N ALA A 56 -6.89 -1.03 -1.54
CA ALA A 56 -8.11 -0.41 -1.05
C ALA A 56 -8.81 0.40 -2.15
N GLU A 57 -10.14 0.33 -2.19
CA GLU A 57 -10.94 1.24 -3.03
C GLU A 57 -10.77 2.69 -2.55
N PRO A 58 -10.84 3.68 -3.45
CA PRO A 58 -10.86 5.09 -3.06
C PRO A 58 -12.02 5.39 -2.10
N VAL A 59 -11.75 6.15 -1.05
CA VAL A 59 -12.79 6.63 -0.11
C VAL A 59 -13.55 7.85 -0.65
N GLY A 60 -13.09 8.39 -1.78
CA GLY A 60 -13.73 9.48 -2.49
C GLY A 60 -12.98 9.81 -3.77
N TYR A 61 -13.51 10.76 -4.52
CA TYR A 61 -12.90 11.23 -5.75
C TYR A 61 -12.94 12.76 -5.78
N PHE A 62 -11.85 13.34 -6.27
CA PHE A 62 -11.78 14.74 -6.64
C PHE A 62 -11.76 14.89 -8.15
N TYR A 63 -11.94 16.12 -8.62
CA TYR A 63 -11.55 16.51 -9.96
C TYR A 63 -10.99 17.93 -9.94
N ALA A 64 -10.19 18.26 -10.95
CA ALA A 64 -9.74 19.61 -11.20
C ALA A 64 -10.35 20.14 -12.50
N ASP A 65 -10.86 21.37 -12.45
CA ASP A 65 -11.33 22.05 -13.66
C ASP A 65 -10.24 22.97 -14.26
N LYS A 66 -9.46 23.59 -13.38
CA LYS A 66 -8.26 24.37 -13.72
C LYS A 66 -7.15 24.02 -12.73
N PRO A 67 -5.87 24.27 -13.07
CA PRO A 67 -4.77 24.07 -12.13
C PRO A 67 -5.01 24.87 -10.84
N GLY A 68 -5.09 24.16 -9.70
CA GLY A 68 -5.36 24.76 -8.39
C GLY A 68 -6.81 24.71 -7.92
N ASP A 69 -7.77 24.42 -8.82
CA ASP A 69 -9.20 24.37 -8.50
C ASP A 69 -9.65 22.91 -8.28
N TRP A 70 -9.56 22.44 -7.04
CA TRP A 70 -9.90 21.06 -6.66
C TRP A 70 -11.29 20.97 -6.02
N TYR A 71 -12.13 20.08 -6.53
CA TYR A 71 -13.49 19.86 -6.04
C TYR A 71 -13.74 18.40 -5.72
N GLN A 72 -14.41 18.13 -4.61
CA GLN A 72 -14.90 16.79 -4.28
C GLN A 72 -16.10 16.47 -5.18
N ILE A 73 -16.14 15.26 -5.75
CA ILE A 73 -17.27 14.80 -6.55
C ILE A 73 -18.43 14.47 -5.63
N SER A 74 -19.60 15.06 -5.91
CA SER A 74 -20.90 14.71 -5.31
C SER A 74 -21.70 13.80 -6.26
N ASP A 75 -22.71 13.10 -5.76
CA ASP A 75 -23.52 12.16 -6.57
C ASP A 75 -24.21 12.79 -7.79
N ALA A 76 -24.49 14.09 -7.75
CA ALA A 76 -25.10 14.83 -8.86
C ALA A 76 -24.09 15.21 -9.97
N ASP A 77 -22.78 15.13 -9.69
CA ASP A 77 -21.75 15.57 -10.60
C ASP A 77 -21.49 14.52 -11.68
N ARG A 78 -21.63 14.93 -12.96
CA ARG A 78 -21.35 14.06 -14.11
C ARG A 78 -19.92 14.22 -14.59
N VAL A 79 -18.95 13.92 -13.72
CA VAL A 79 -17.52 13.96 -14.07
C VAL A 79 -17.12 12.63 -14.73
N PRO A 80 -16.57 12.63 -15.96
CA PRO A 80 -16.06 11.41 -16.61
C PRO A 80 -14.93 10.76 -15.80
N GLU A 81 -14.85 9.42 -15.81
CA GLU A 81 -13.86 8.66 -15.01
C GLU A 81 -12.41 9.10 -15.21
N HIS A 82 -12.00 9.40 -16.45
CA HIS A 82 -10.64 9.85 -16.76
C HIS A 82 -10.27 11.21 -16.15
N ARG A 83 -11.23 11.98 -15.62
CA ARG A 83 -11.01 13.24 -14.90
C ARG A 83 -11.06 13.07 -13.39
N ARG A 84 -11.41 11.88 -12.88
CA ARG A 84 -11.54 11.62 -11.46
C ARG A 84 -10.18 11.27 -10.88
N ILE A 85 -9.86 11.90 -9.76
CA ILE A 85 -8.62 11.72 -9.03
C ILE A 85 -8.99 11.02 -7.72
N PRO A 86 -8.58 9.77 -7.52
CA PRO A 86 -8.97 9.00 -6.34
C PRO A 86 -8.33 9.57 -5.08
N LEU A 87 -9.12 9.65 -4.00
CA LEU A 87 -8.64 9.87 -2.65
C LEU A 87 -8.67 8.55 -1.90
N TYR A 88 -7.54 8.17 -1.31
CA TYR A 88 -7.44 6.97 -0.49
C TYR A 88 -7.27 7.36 0.98
N SER A 89 -7.79 6.54 1.89
CA SER A 89 -7.60 6.73 3.34
C SER A 89 -6.14 6.54 3.76
N ASN A 90 -5.37 5.77 2.98
CA ASN A 90 -3.98 5.43 3.23
C ASN A 90 -3.11 5.79 2.02
N PRO A 91 -1.82 6.13 2.22
CA PRO A 91 -0.90 6.37 1.12
C PRO A 91 -0.84 5.19 0.15
N GLN A 92 -0.96 5.48 -1.15
CA GLN A 92 -0.79 4.50 -2.21
C GLN A 92 0.64 4.47 -2.71
N SER A 93 1.01 3.42 -3.44
CA SER A 93 2.26 3.40 -4.20
C SER A 93 2.32 4.63 -5.10
N GLY A 94 3.42 5.39 -5.01
CA GLY A 94 3.71 6.37 -6.03
C GLY A 94 3.89 5.68 -7.40
N PRO A 95 3.64 6.39 -8.50
CA PRO A 95 4.05 5.92 -9.82
C PRO A 95 5.57 5.67 -9.81
N VAL A 96 6.00 4.57 -10.41
CA VAL A 96 7.42 4.33 -10.66
C VAL A 96 7.88 5.41 -11.65
N VAL A 97 8.81 6.27 -11.22
CA VAL A 97 9.44 7.31 -12.06
C VAL A 97 10.62 6.70 -12.81
#